data_AF-M1ZUU5-F1
#
_entry.id   AF-M1ZUU5-F1
#
_cell.length_a   1.000
_cell.length_b   1.000
_cell.length_c   1.000
_cell.angle_alpha   90.00
_cell.angle_beta   90.00
_cell.angle_gamma   90.00
#
_symmetry.space_group_name_H-M   'P 1'
#
loop_
_entity.id
_entity.type
_entity.pdbx_description
1 polymer ?
#
loop_
_entity_poly.entity_id
_entity_poly.type
_entity_poly.pdbx_seq_one_letter_code
_entity_poly.pdbx_strand_id
1 'polypeptide(L)'
;IYVMDSSSKSFTSSDMKNLKSSLNNINSSKPVFVVSHCPIHYFGKRTIGNAEKLLSLLNNHKNVIFLWGHNHSKKDPNYGTVKVKGDTIQCSKSSSKVPINFTYANMGAMSQGNNGAYGLLMNLINSGGNTNINFYYKDLSGKTVSNYSVDIS
;
A
#
# COMPACT_ATOMS: atom_id res chain seq x y z
N ILE A 1 5.16 7.90 -9.86
CA ILE A 1 4.09 7.72 -8.84
C ILE A 1 2.76 7.76 -9.57
N TYR A 2 1.84 6.84 -9.27
CA TYR A 2 0.47 6.83 -9.77
C TYR A 2 -0.49 7.14 -8.62
N VAL A 3 -1.46 8.03 -8.81
CA VAL A 3 -2.48 8.32 -7.78
C VAL A 3 -3.78 7.63 -8.18
N MET A 4 -4.18 6.65 -7.40
CA MET A 4 -5.40 5.87 -7.57
C MET A 4 -6.58 6.58 -6.92
N ASP A 5 -7.60 6.90 -7.70
CA ASP A 5 -8.84 7.46 -7.20
C ASP A 5 -9.61 6.41 -6.39
N SER A 6 -9.85 6.79 -5.14
CA SER A 6 -10.64 6.04 -4.17
C SER A 6 -11.50 6.96 -3.30
N SER A 7 -11.67 8.22 -3.72
CA SER A 7 -12.41 9.25 -2.98
C SER A 7 -13.86 8.83 -2.67
N SER A 8 -14.46 8.06 -3.57
CA SER A 8 -15.81 7.49 -3.45
C SER A 8 -15.87 6.17 -2.65
N LYS A 9 -14.79 5.80 -1.94
CA LYS A 9 -14.61 4.49 -1.28
C LYS A 9 -14.76 3.32 -2.27
N SER A 10 -14.35 3.53 -3.50
CA SER A 10 -14.37 2.54 -4.58
C SER A 10 -13.28 2.84 -5.58
N PHE A 11 -12.67 1.80 -6.15
CA PHE A 11 -11.73 1.92 -7.25
C PHE A 11 -12.48 1.85 -8.57
N THR A 12 -12.39 2.89 -9.41
CA THR A 12 -13.15 2.92 -10.67
C THR A 12 -12.51 2.01 -11.72
N SER A 13 -13.34 1.37 -12.55
CA SER A 13 -12.83 0.52 -13.64
C SER A 13 -12.00 1.31 -14.66
N SER A 14 -12.29 2.61 -14.85
CA SER A 14 -11.53 3.47 -15.74
C SER A 14 -10.11 3.71 -15.21
N ASP A 15 -10.00 4.07 -13.93
CA ASP A 15 -8.71 4.35 -13.31
C ASP A 15 -7.85 3.08 -13.20
N MET A 16 -8.45 1.92 -12.89
CA MET A 16 -7.74 0.64 -12.93
C MET A 16 -7.23 0.29 -14.34
N LYS A 17 -7.96 0.62 -15.41
CA LYS A 17 -7.47 0.41 -16.79
C LYS A 17 -6.26 1.31 -17.09
N ASN A 18 -6.29 2.57 -16.66
CA ASN A 18 -5.17 3.50 -16.82
C ASN A 18 -3.94 3.05 -16.03
N LEU A 19 -4.13 2.60 -14.79
CA LEU A 19 -3.07 2.01 -13.97
C LEU A 19 -2.47 0.79 -14.68
N LYS A 20 -3.29 -0.16 -15.14
CA LYS A 20 -2.83 -1.36 -15.85
C LYS A 20 -1.98 -1.00 -17.07
N SER A 21 -2.46 -0.07 -17.89
CA SER A 21 -1.73 0.40 -19.07
C SER A 21 -0.36 0.98 -18.68
N SER A 22 -0.32 1.80 -17.62
CA SER A 22 0.92 2.40 -17.12
C SER A 22 1.89 1.34 -16.60
N LEU A 23 1.42 0.38 -15.79
CA LEU A 23 2.26 -0.67 -15.22
C LEU A 23 2.84 -1.62 -16.27
N ASN A 24 2.08 -1.95 -17.31
CA ASN A 24 2.53 -2.81 -18.40
C ASN A 24 3.71 -2.21 -19.20
N ASN A 25 3.84 -0.88 -19.20
CA ASN A 25 4.90 -0.18 -19.92
C ASN A 25 6.14 0.09 -19.05
N ILE A 26 6.14 -0.30 -17.78
CA ILE A 26 7.25 -0.07 -16.86
C ILE A 26 8.00 -1.39 -16.62
N ASN A 27 9.32 -1.35 -16.78
CA ASN A 27 10.18 -2.49 -16.50
C ASN A 27 10.01 -2.95 -15.02
N SER A 28 9.88 -4.26 -14.81
CA SER A 28 9.65 -4.87 -13.50
C SER A 28 10.81 -4.73 -12.50
N SER A 29 11.98 -4.27 -12.93
CA SER A 29 13.09 -3.88 -12.02
C SER A 29 12.93 -2.48 -11.43
N LYS A 30 12.03 -1.65 -11.97
CA LYS A 30 11.81 -0.28 -11.51
C LYS A 30 10.65 -0.22 -10.52
N PRO A 31 10.84 0.32 -9.31
CA PRO A 31 9.75 0.46 -8.35
C PRO A 31 8.66 1.41 -8.87
N VAL A 32 7.40 1.02 -8.70
CA VAL A 32 6.24 1.87 -9.02
C VAL A 32 5.41 2.10 -7.77
N PHE A 33 5.38 3.35 -7.32
CA PHE A 33 4.52 3.77 -6.23
C PHE A 33 3.10 4.03 -6.73
N VAL A 34 2.13 3.31 -6.17
CA VAL A 34 0.70 3.52 -6.39
C VAL A 34 0.10 4.01 -5.09
N VAL A 35 -0.39 5.25 -5.06
CA VAL A 35 -0.88 5.92 -3.86
C VAL A 35 -2.39 5.98 -3.90
N SER A 36 -3.04 5.65 -2.79
CA SER A 36 -4.50 5.65 -2.66
C SER A 36 -4.92 6.24 -1.32
N HIS A 37 -6.04 6.97 -1.30
CA HIS A 37 -6.69 7.31 -0.04
C HIS A 37 -7.14 6.05 0.68
N CYS A 38 -7.92 5.18 0.04
CA CYS A 38 -8.48 3.98 0.67
C CYS A 38 -7.52 2.76 0.65
N PRO A 39 -7.63 1.87 1.66
CA PRO A 39 -7.00 0.56 1.63
C PRO A 39 -7.65 -0.38 0.60
N ILE A 40 -7.00 -1.51 0.37
CA ILE A 40 -7.60 -2.66 -0.33
C ILE A 40 -8.24 -3.61 0.70
N HIS A 41 -7.67 -3.72 1.90
CA HIS A 41 -8.15 -4.63 2.92
C HIS A 41 -9.44 -4.11 3.58
N TYR A 42 -10.26 -5.04 4.09
CA TYR A 42 -11.39 -4.70 4.96
C TYR A 42 -10.93 -4.47 6.39
N PHE A 43 -11.59 -3.54 7.08
CA PHE A 43 -11.36 -3.30 8.50
C PHE A 43 -12.67 -3.02 9.23
N GLY A 44 -12.99 -3.83 10.24
CA GLY A 44 -14.25 -3.75 10.97
C GLY A 44 -15.45 -3.99 10.04
N LYS A 45 -16.26 -2.94 9.82
CA LYS A 45 -17.40 -2.93 8.90
C LYS A 45 -17.09 -2.26 7.55
N ARG A 46 -15.87 -1.78 7.34
CA ARG A 46 -15.48 -1.02 6.15
C ARG A 46 -14.98 -1.96 5.06
N THR A 47 -15.55 -1.83 3.87
CA THR A 47 -15.12 -2.45 2.63
C THR A 47 -15.00 -1.37 1.57
N ILE A 48 -14.13 -1.60 0.59
CA ILE A 48 -13.88 -0.66 -0.52
C ILE A 48 -14.36 -1.30 -1.81
N GLY A 49 -15.15 -0.56 -2.58
CA GLY A 49 -15.68 -1.04 -3.86
C GLY A 49 -14.56 -1.44 -4.82
N ASN A 50 -14.73 -2.58 -5.50
CA ASN A 50 -13.76 -3.14 -6.45
C ASN A 50 -12.36 -3.47 -5.86
N ALA A 51 -12.20 -3.56 -4.53
CA ALA A 51 -10.91 -3.89 -3.91
C ALA A 51 -10.30 -5.21 -4.42
N GLU A 52 -11.11 -6.26 -4.62
CA GLU A 52 -10.64 -7.54 -5.16
C GLU A 52 -10.14 -7.46 -6.61
N LYS A 53 -10.74 -6.58 -7.43
CA LYS A 53 -10.29 -6.34 -8.81
C LYS A 53 -8.95 -5.63 -8.82
N LEU A 54 -8.79 -4.61 -7.98
CA LEU A 54 -7.52 -3.92 -7.84
C LEU A 54 -6.44 -4.86 -7.28
N LEU A 55 -6.75 -5.65 -6.25
CA LEU A 55 -5.83 -6.65 -5.69
C LEU A 55 -5.33 -7.62 -6.76
N SER A 56 -6.25 -8.16 -7.56
CA SER A 56 -5.94 -9.05 -8.67
C SER A 56 -5.05 -8.38 -9.73
N LEU A 57 -5.32 -7.11 -10.06
CA LEU A 57 -4.50 -6.34 -10.98
C LEU A 57 -3.07 -6.18 -10.45
N LEU A 58 -2.92 -5.65 -9.23
CA LEU A 58 -1.62 -5.36 -8.61
C LEU A 58 -0.77 -6.62 -8.40
N ASN A 59 -1.40 -7.78 -8.17
CA ASN A 59 -0.70 -9.05 -8.01
C ASN A 59 0.08 -9.50 -9.26
N ASN A 60 -0.21 -8.94 -10.43
CA ASN A 60 0.57 -9.18 -11.64
C ASN A 60 1.87 -8.35 -11.71
N HIS A 61 2.09 -7.43 -10.76
CA HIS A 61 3.18 -6.45 -10.81
C HIS A 61 3.98 -6.43 -9.50
N LYS A 62 5.02 -7.26 -9.41
CA LYS A 62 5.85 -7.41 -8.20
C LYS A 62 6.57 -6.14 -7.74
N ASN A 63 6.79 -5.21 -8.66
CA ASN A 63 7.48 -3.95 -8.45
C ASN A 63 6.59 -2.82 -7.94
N VAL A 64 5.32 -3.12 -7.65
CA VAL A 64 4.41 -2.13 -7.07
C VAL A 64 4.68 -1.96 -5.58
N ILE A 65 4.70 -0.70 -5.16
CA ILE A 65 4.59 -0.28 -3.76
C ILE A 65 3.25 0.46 -3.63
N PHE A 66 2.25 -0.23 -3.10
CA PHE A 66 0.92 0.32 -2.87
C PHE A 66 0.85 0.99 -1.49
N LEU A 67 0.59 2.29 -1.50
CA LEU A 67 0.57 3.15 -0.34
C LEU A 67 -0.86 3.59 -0.02
N TRP A 68 -1.32 3.39 1.22
CA TRP A 68 -2.73 3.57 1.57
C TRP A 68 -2.96 4.34 2.88
N GLY A 69 -4.16 4.90 3.02
CA GLY A 69 -4.66 5.64 4.20
C GLY A 69 -6.12 5.30 4.60
N HIS A 70 -7.00 6.29 4.76
CA HIS A 70 -8.42 6.18 5.16
C HIS A 70 -8.81 5.57 6.53
N ASN A 71 -8.14 4.54 7.03
CA ASN A 71 -8.49 3.93 8.32
C ASN A 71 -7.93 4.72 9.50
N HIS A 72 -8.79 5.54 10.10
CA HIS A 72 -8.43 6.43 11.21
C HIS A 72 -8.30 5.71 12.56
N SER A 73 -7.58 4.59 12.62
CA SER A 73 -7.49 3.80 13.85
C SER A 73 -6.25 2.91 13.90
N LYS A 74 -5.51 2.99 15.01
CA LYS A 74 -4.42 2.04 15.34
C LYS A 74 -4.92 0.62 15.60
N LYS A 75 -6.24 0.42 15.73
CA LYS A 75 -6.84 -0.92 15.85
C LYS A 75 -6.86 -1.68 14.53
N ASP A 76 -6.60 -0.98 13.41
CA ASP A 76 -6.33 -1.65 12.14
C ASP A 76 -4.99 -2.38 12.24
N PRO A 77 -4.96 -3.72 12.11
CA PRO A 77 -3.72 -4.49 12.24
C PRO A 77 -2.70 -4.18 11.14
N ASN A 78 -3.09 -3.49 10.08
CA ASN A 78 -2.19 -3.04 9.01
C ASN A 78 -1.63 -1.62 9.28
N TYR A 79 -2.03 -0.97 10.36
CA TYR A 79 -1.55 0.38 10.70
C TYR A 79 -0.07 0.36 11.05
N GLY A 80 0.73 1.22 10.40
CA GLY A 80 2.18 1.28 10.64
C GLY A 80 2.94 0.01 10.24
N THR A 81 2.39 -0.79 9.33
CA THR A 81 3.03 -2.02 8.85
C THR A 81 3.30 -1.98 7.34
N VAL A 82 4.30 -2.77 6.96
CA VAL A 82 4.59 -3.12 5.56
C VAL A 82 4.27 -4.61 5.40
N LYS A 83 3.48 -4.93 4.38
CA LYS A 83 3.25 -6.29 3.89
C LYS A 83 4.00 -6.47 2.58
N VAL A 84 4.54 -7.66 2.36
CA VAL A 84 5.34 -8.02 1.20
C VAL A 84 4.82 -9.27 0.52
N LYS A 85 5.51 -9.71 -0.54
CA LYS A 85 5.20 -10.95 -1.25
C LYS A 85 5.00 -12.12 -0.28
N GLY A 86 3.88 -12.82 -0.42
CA GLY A 86 3.48 -13.94 0.43
C GLY A 86 2.56 -13.56 1.59
N ASP A 87 2.58 -12.30 2.04
CA ASP A 87 1.60 -11.80 3.01
C ASP A 87 0.20 -11.81 2.42
N THR A 88 -0.81 -11.92 3.27
CA THR A 88 -2.20 -11.96 2.82
C THR A 88 -2.95 -10.65 3.06
N ILE A 89 -3.87 -10.36 2.14
CA ILE A 89 -4.89 -9.31 2.23
C ILE A 89 -6.27 -9.97 2.11
N GLN A 90 -7.23 -9.49 2.87
CA GLN A 90 -8.64 -9.87 2.77
C GLN A 90 -9.43 -8.60 2.45
N CYS A 91 -10.29 -8.61 1.42
CA CYS A 91 -10.96 -7.41 0.90
C CYS A 91 -12.34 -7.14 1.51
N SER A 92 -12.95 -8.18 2.10
CA SER A 92 -14.23 -8.13 2.82
C SER A 92 -14.31 -9.24 3.86
N LYS A 93 -15.25 -9.13 4.81
CA LYS A 93 -15.47 -10.15 5.86
C LYS A 93 -15.71 -11.55 5.29
N SER A 94 -16.37 -11.65 4.13
CA SER A 94 -16.70 -12.92 3.46
C SER A 94 -15.67 -13.36 2.42
N SER A 95 -14.77 -12.47 1.97
CA SER A 95 -13.72 -12.83 1.01
C SER A 95 -12.64 -13.69 1.67
N SER A 96 -11.98 -14.54 0.88
CA SER A 96 -10.78 -15.25 1.31
C SER A 96 -9.61 -14.29 1.53
N LYS A 97 -8.65 -14.70 2.38
CA LYS A 97 -7.32 -14.10 2.44
C LYS A 97 -6.55 -14.49 1.18
N VAL A 98 -6.05 -13.52 0.43
CA VAL A 98 -5.32 -13.71 -0.82
C VAL A 98 -3.87 -13.27 -0.61
N PRO A 99 -2.87 -14.11 -0.95
CA PRO A 99 -1.47 -13.72 -0.88
C PRO A 99 -1.16 -12.62 -1.91
N ILE A 100 -0.29 -11.69 -1.55
CA ILE A 100 0.16 -10.61 -2.43
C ILE A 100 1.51 -10.91 -3.07
N ASN A 101 1.77 -10.29 -4.21
CA ASN A 101 3.07 -10.36 -4.91
C ASN A 101 3.83 -9.02 -4.93
N PHE A 102 3.26 -7.98 -4.32
CA PHE A 102 3.75 -6.61 -4.31
C PHE A 102 3.95 -6.10 -2.87
N THR A 103 4.47 -4.88 -2.69
CA THR A 103 4.61 -4.26 -1.36
C THR A 103 3.38 -3.43 -1.02
N TYR A 104 2.79 -3.62 0.16
CA TYR A 104 1.60 -2.91 0.63
C TYR A 104 1.90 -2.23 1.97
N ALA A 105 1.93 -0.90 2.01
CA ALA A 105 2.34 -0.15 3.19
C ALA A 105 1.37 0.97 3.54
N ASN A 106 1.09 1.13 4.84
CA ASN A 106 0.34 2.27 5.34
C ASN A 106 1.19 3.54 5.27
N MET A 107 0.65 4.69 4.85
CA MET A 107 1.41 5.95 4.79
C MET A 107 1.54 6.68 6.14
N GLY A 108 0.85 6.20 7.19
CA GLY A 108 0.80 6.87 8.47
C GLY A 108 -0.39 7.84 8.62
N ALA A 109 -0.23 8.78 9.55
CA ALA A 109 -1.16 9.42 10.47
C ALA A 109 -2.64 9.47 10.09
N MET A 110 -3.45 8.75 10.88
CA MET A 110 -4.89 8.98 10.99
C MET A 110 -5.44 8.62 12.40
N SER A 111 -4.76 8.96 13.48
CA SER A 111 -5.48 9.05 14.76
C SER A 111 -6.31 10.33 14.72
N GLN A 112 -7.60 10.32 15.11
CA GLN A 112 -8.35 11.57 15.24
C GLN A 112 -7.58 12.52 16.18
N GLY A 113 -7.25 13.72 15.68
CA GLY A 113 -6.45 14.70 16.43
C GLY A 113 -4.95 14.39 16.53
N ASN A 114 -4.39 13.55 15.65
CA ASN A 114 -2.96 13.20 15.58
C ASN A 114 -2.39 12.49 16.82
N ASN A 115 -3.20 12.15 17.83
CA ASN A 115 -2.73 11.52 19.06
C ASN A 115 -2.02 10.18 18.81
N GLY A 116 -0.70 10.18 19.01
CA GLY A 116 0.18 9.03 18.78
C GLY A 116 0.32 8.63 17.31
N ALA A 117 -0.02 9.48 16.35
CA ALA A 117 0.11 9.16 14.95
C ALA A 117 1.57 8.92 14.53
N TYR A 118 1.77 8.07 13.51
CA TYR A 118 3.07 7.86 12.88
C TYR A 118 3.05 8.38 11.44
N GLY A 119 4.15 8.89 10.89
CA GLY A 119 4.32 9.16 9.47
C GLY A 119 5.27 8.16 8.82
N LEU A 120 5.10 7.87 7.53
CA LEU A 120 6.03 7.04 6.77
C LEU A 120 7.11 7.92 6.11
N LEU A 121 8.37 7.63 6.40
CA LEU A 121 9.54 8.08 5.65
C LEU A 121 10.07 6.89 4.82
N MET A 122 10.31 7.10 3.53
CA MET A 122 10.93 6.09 2.67
C MET A 122 12.28 6.57 2.14
N ASN A 123 13.29 5.72 2.21
CA ASN A 123 14.61 5.95 1.63
C ASN A 123 14.87 4.92 0.52
N LEU A 124 15.18 5.39 -0.68
CA LEU A 124 15.43 4.55 -1.85
C LEU A 124 16.93 4.54 -2.14
N ILE A 125 17.51 3.34 -2.20
CA ILE A 125 18.93 3.12 -2.47
C ILE A 125 19.02 2.28 -3.74
N ASN A 126 19.53 2.86 -4.82
CA ASN A 126 19.75 2.16 -6.08
C ASN A 126 21.18 1.63 -6.13
N SER A 127 21.34 0.32 -6.31
CA SER A 127 22.63 -0.34 -6.48
C SER A 127 22.53 -1.42 -7.54
N GLY A 128 23.23 -1.23 -8.66
CA GLY A 128 23.47 -2.27 -9.66
C GLY A 128 22.21 -2.88 -10.30
N GLY A 129 21.15 -2.09 -10.49
CA GLY A 129 19.89 -2.56 -11.10
C GLY A 129 18.84 -3.06 -10.08
N ASN A 130 19.21 -3.15 -8.80
CA ASN A 130 18.28 -3.37 -7.70
C ASN A 130 18.00 -2.04 -6.99
N THR A 131 16.74 -1.83 -6.59
CA THR A 131 16.37 -0.73 -5.71
C THR A 131 15.96 -1.29 -4.35
N ASN A 132 16.79 -1.03 -3.33
CA ASN A 132 16.43 -1.26 -1.94
C ASN A 132 15.58 -0.08 -1.44
N ILE A 133 14.45 -0.36 -0.81
CA ILE A 133 13.54 0.65 -0.25
C ILE A 133 13.41 0.39 1.24
N ASN A 134 13.86 1.36 2.04
CA ASN A 134 13.73 1.33 3.49
C ASN A 134 12.53 2.18 3.92
N PHE A 135 11.60 1.56 4.64
CA PHE A 135 10.43 2.18 5.24
C PHE A 135 10.71 2.47 6.71
N TYR A 136 10.47 3.70 7.15
CA TYR A 136 10.59 4.11 8.54
C TYR A 136 9.31 4.76 9.00
N TYR A 137 8.61 4.13 9.94
CA TYR A 137 7.50 4.78 10.63
C TYR A 137 8.06 5.63 11.75
N LYS A 138 7.74 6.93 11.70
CA LYS A 138 8.21 7.95 12.64
C LYS A 138 7.05 8.44 13.49
N ASP A 139 7.21 8.57 14.79
CA ASP A 139 6.22 9.26 15.62
C ASP A 139 6.28 10.79 15.44
N LEU A 140 5.41 11.51 16.16
CA LEU A 140 5.34 12.97 16.12
C LEU A 140 6.65 13.67 16.53
N SER A 141 7.53 13.00 17.28
CA SER A 141 8.85 13.52 17.65
C SER A 141 9.92 13.26 16.58
N GLY A 142 9.57 12.52 15.51
CA GLY A 142 10.51 12.09 14.47
C GLY A 142 11.28 10.81 14.83
N LYS A 143 11.00 10.19 15.98
CA LYS A 143 11.63 8.93 16.40
C LYS A 143 11.08 7.77 15.58
N THR A 144 11.97 6.90 15.10
CA THR A 144 11.55 5.65 14.44
C THR A 144 10.88 4.72 15.44
N VAL A 145 9.64 4.33 15.16
CA VAL A 145 8.89 3.35 15.96
C VAL A 145 8.88 1.95 15.34
N SER A 146 9.01 1.87 14.01
CA SER A 146 9.22 0.62 13.28
C SER A 146 9.91 0.91 11.95
N ASN A 147 10.57 -0.10 11.38
CA ASN A 147 11.17 -0.02 10.06
C ASN A 147 11.03 -1.35 9.31
N TYR A 148 11.19 -1.30 7.99
CA TYR A 148 11.18 -2.45 7.10
C TYR A 148 12.04 -2.17 5.87
N SER A 149 12.58 -3.19 5.22
CA SER A 149 13.37 -3.05 3.99
C SER A 149 12.89 -4.04 2.93
N VAL A 150 12.78 -3.60 1.68
CA VAL A 150 12.44 -4.45 0.54
C VAL A 150 13.38 -4.19 -0.63
N ASP A 151 13.71 -5.25 -1.36
CA ASP A 151 14.46 -5.14 -2.61
C ASP A 151 13.52 -5.30 -3.80
N ILE A 152 13.66 -4.39 -4.77
CA ILE A 152 12.97 -4.44 -6.05
C ILE A 152 14.01 -4.74 -7.13
N SER A 153 13.78 -5.86 -7.85
CA SER A 153 14.64 -6.42 -8.90
C SER A 153 13.79 -7.05 -10.00
#